data_AF-A0A094IB36-F1
#
_entry.id   AF-A0A094IB36-F1
#
_cell.length_a   1.000
_cell.length_b   1.000
_cell.length_c   1.000
_cell.angle_alpha   90.00
_cell.angle_beta   90.00
_cell.angle_gamma   90.00
#
_symmetry.space_group_name_H-M   'P 1'
#
loop_
_entity.id
_entity.type
_entity.pdbx_description
1 polymer ?
#
loop_
_entity_poly.entity_id
_entity_poly.type
_entity_poly.pdbx_seq_one_letter_code
_entity_poly.pdbx_strand_id
1 'polypeptide(L)'
;MSSPTNTSQAGREASANGSATSNVDDKPRLSEHEKKANHIASEQKRRQAIREGFDRLTELVPGLEGQGRSESIVLNKTVSYMRQQLREREQLIERIEQLGGNANDGFKK
;
A
#
# COMPACT_ATOMS: atom_id res chain seq x y z
N MET A 1 -5.54 45.43 15.30
CA MET A 1 -4.83 44.20 14.94
C MET A 1 -5.78 43.37 14.08
N SER A 2 -5.92 43.69 12.80
CA SER A 2 -5.05 43.25 11.68
C SER A 2 -5.62 41.99 11.02
N SER A 3 -6.38 42.18 9.94
CA SER A 3 -6.44 41.20 8.84
C SER A 3 -5.03 41.08 8.21
N PRO A 4 -4.66 39.96 7.57
CA PRO A 4 -4.99 39.76 6.15
C PRO A 4 -5.29 38.25 5.85
N THR A 5 -5.43 37.73 4.62
CA THR A 5 -5.33 38.30 3.25
C THR A 5 -6.35 37.59 2.32
N ASN A 6 -6.72 38.24 1.21
CA ASN A 6 -7.21 37.55 0.00
C ASN A 6 -6.00 37.21 -0.91
N THR A 7 -6.01 36.12 -1.67
CA THR A 7 -4.96 35.82 -2.68
C THR A 7 -5.53 35.02 -3.84
N SER A 8 -5.06 35.37 -5.05
CA SER A 8 -5.87 35.36 -6.27
C SER A 8 -5.78 34.09 -7.12
N GLN A 9 -6.77 34.00 -8.02
CA GLN A 9 -6.90 33.07 -9.14
C GLN A 9 -5.60 32.76 -9.92
N ALA A 10 -5.43 31.48 -10.22
CA ALA A 10 -5.12 30.96 -11.55
C ALA A 10 -5.76 29.56 -11.64
N GLY A 11 -6.43 29.13 -12.71
CA GLY A 11 -6.62 29.72 -14.03
C GLY A 11 -6.58 28.60 -15.07
N ARG A 12 -7.75 28.14 -15.55
CA ARG A 12 -7.92 27.31 -16.75
C ARG A 12 -9.40 27.15 -17.08
N GLU A 13 -9.85 27.96 -18.04
CA GLU A 13 -11.14 27.83 -18.70
C GLU A 13 -11.07 26.71 -19.75
N ALA A 14 -12.15 25.96 -19.92
CA ALA A 14 -12.39 25.16 -21.12
C ALA A 14 -13.89 24.95 -21.36
N SER A 15 -14.41 25.64 -22.38
CA SER A 15 -15.65 25.35 -23.13
C SER A 15 -16.94 25.06 -22.36
N ALA A 16 -17.78 26.08 -22.24
CA ALA A 16 -19.22 25.89 -22.32
C ALA A 16 -19.63 25.63 -23.78
N ASN A 17 -20.42 24.58 -24.04
CA ASN A 17 -21.81 24.65 -24.53
C ASN A 17 -22.23 23.29 -25.14
N GLY A 18 -23.43 22.79 -24.81
CA GLY A 18 -23.88 21.45 -25.23
C GLY A 18 -25.18 21.01 -24.55
N SER A 19 -26.30 21.43 -25.13
CA SER A 19 -27.68 21.26 -24.63
C SER A 19 -28.13 19.81 -24.34
N ALA A 20 -28.61 19.60 -23.10
CA ALA A 20 -29.79 18.82 -22.68
C ALA A 20 -29.92 17.30 -22.97
N THR A 21 -30.60 16.63 -22.04
CA THR A 21 -31.02 15.21 -22.02
C THR A 21 -29.86 14.21 -21.83
N SER A 22 -29.93 13.20 -20.95
CA SER A 22 -31.01 12.71 -20.07
C SER A 22 -30.45 11.95 -18.84
N ASN A 23 -31.21 11.95 -17.74
CA ASN A 23 -31.14 10.98 -16.63
C ASN A 23 -29.77 10.70 -15.96
N VAL A 24 -29.25 11.67 -15.19
CA VAL A 24 -28.14 11.43 -14.23
C VAL A 24 -28.60 11.53 -12.76
N ASP A 25 -29.79 12.09 -12.52
CA ASP A 25 -30.34 12.41 -11.18
C ASP A 25 -31.08 11.25 -10.47
N ASP A 26 -30.71 10.00 -10.74
CA ASP A 26 -31.32 8.80 -10.11
C ASP A 26 -30.33 7.98 -9.26
N LYS A 27 -29.24 8.60 -8.82
CA LYS A 27 -28.46 8.12 -7.66
C LYS A 27 -28.74 9.04 -6.47
N PRO A 28 -29.55 8.61 -5.48
CA PRO A 28 -29.78 9.42 -4.29
C PRO A 28 -28.44 9.73 -3.63
N ARG A 29 -28.23 11.02 -3.33
CA ARG A 29 -27.04 11.45 -2.58
C ARG A 29 -27.12 10.79 -1.21
N LEU A 30 -26.18 9.88 -0.93
CA LEU A 30 -26.13 9.09 0.30
C LEU A 30 -26.49 9.96 1.52
N SER A 31 -27.49 9.54 2.29
CA SER A 31 -27.85 10.20 3.54
C SER A 31 -26.66 10.22 4.50
N GLU A 32 -26.64 11.13 5.48
CA GLU A 32 -25.58 11.17 6.49
C GLU A 32 -25.44 9.84 7.25
N HIS A 33 -26.55 9.11 7.40
CA HIS A 33 -26.54 7.75 7.97
C HIS A 33 -25.83 6.75 7.05
N GLU A 34 -26.15 6.73 5.75
CA GLU A 34 -25.50 5.84 4.77
C GLU A 34 -24.02 6.17 4.56
N LYS A 35 -23.64 7.47 4.53
CA LYS A 35 -22.24 7.89 4.50
C LYS A 35 -21.47 7.37 5.71
N LYS A 36 -22.04 7.50 6.91
CA LYS A 36 -21.44 7.00 8.16
C LYS A 36 -21.29 5.48 8.15
N ALA A 37 -22.31 4.75 7.71
CA ALA A 37 -22.26 3.30 7.57
C ALA A 37 -21.20 2.85 6.53
N ASN A 38 -21.15 3.51 5.36
CA ASN A 38 -20.19 3.20 4.31
C ASN A 38 -18.73 3.51 4.73
N HIS A 39 -18.51 4.61 5.46
CA HIS A 39 -17.21 4.95 6.03
C HIS A 39 -16.73 3.88 7.02
N ILE A 40 -17.60 3.43 7.94
CA ILE A 40 -17.30 2.36 8.90
C ILE A 40 -16.96 1.06 8.15
N ALA A 41 -17.77 0.65 7.18
CA ALA A 41 -17.54 -0.56 6.40
C ALA A 41 -16.23 -0.50 5.59
N SER A 42 -15.93 0.65 4.98
CA SER A 42 -14.69 0.86 4.21
C SER A 42 -13.45 0.79 5.09
N GLU A 43 -13.47 1.41 6.28
CA GLU A 43 -12.35 1.35 7.23
C GLU A 43 -12.21 -0.05 7.87
N GLN A 44 -13.32 -0.75 8.12
CA GLN A 44 -13.27 -2.16 8.55
C GLN A 44 -12.60 -3.04 7.49
N LYS A 45 -13.00 -2.91 6.21
CA LYS A 45 -12.38 -3.63 5.08
C LYS A 45 -10.89 -3.28 4.94
N ARG A 46 -10.53 -2.00 5.05
CA ARG A 46 -9.14 -1.54 5.02
C ARG A 46 -8.31 -2.17 6.16
N ARG A 47 -8.81 -2.15 7.39
CA ARG A 47 -8.14 -2.78 8.54
C ARG A 47 -8.02 -4.29 8.40
N GLN A 48 -9.03 -4.95 7.82
CA GLN A 48 -8.97 -6.38 7.57
C GLN A 48 -7.89 -6.74 6.55
N ALA A 49 -7.80 -6.03 5.43
CA ALA A 49 -6.73 -6.21 4.45
C ALA A 49 -5.32 -5.95 5.02
N ILE A 50 -5.18 -5.01 5.98
CA ILE A 50 -3.91 -4.78 6.70
C ILE A 50 -3.56 -6.00 7.56
N ARG A 51 -4.49 -6.55 8.34
CA ARG A 51 -4.25 -7.76 9.17
C ARG A 51 -3.83 -8.95 8.31
N GLU A 52 -4.53 -9.20 7.21
CA GLU A 52 -4.18 -10.24 6.24
C GLU A 52 -2.80 -10.03 5.59
N GLY A 53 -2.28 -8.79 5.58
CA GLY A 53 -0.90 -8.50 5.23
C GLY A 53 0.09 -8.92 6.33
N PHE A 54 -0.21 -8.61 7.60
CA PHE A 54 0.59 -9.03 8.75
C PHE A 54 0.60 -10.55 8.94
N ASP A 55 -0.54 -11.23 8.80
CA ASP A 55 -0.65 -12.68 8.92
C ASP A 55 0.25 -13.36 7.87
N ARG A 56 0.20 -12.93 6.59
CA ARG A 56 1.11 -13.39 5.53
C ARG A 56 2.58 -13.10 5.80
N LEU A 57 2.93 -11.99 6.46
CA LEU A 57 4.31 -11.76 6.89
C LEU A 57 4.76 -12.78 7.95
N THR A 58 3.87 -13.26 8.82
CA THR A 58 4.22 -14.29 9.81
C THR A 58 4.35 -15.69 9.23
N GLU A 59 3.77 -15.95 8.05
CA GLU A 59 3.96 -17.20 7.30
C GLU A 59 5.30 -17.22 6.53
N LEU A 60 5.77 -16.06 6.06
CA LEU A 60 6.97 -15.93 5.22
C LEU A 60 8.28 -15.75 5.99
N VAL A 61 8.20 -15.29 7.25
CA VAL A 61 9.38 -14.93 8.06
C VAL A 61 9.52 -15.96 9.20
N PRO A 62 10.59 -16.77 9.21
CA PRO A 62 10.76 -17.83 10.21
C PRO A 62 10.74 -17.30 11.65
N GLY A 63 10.07 -18.01 12.56
CA GLY A 63 10.03 -17.64 13.97
C GLY A 63 9.11 -16.45 14.28
N LEU A 64 8.12 -16.17 13.45
CA LEU A 64 7.03 -15.22 13.70
C LEU A 64 5.65 -15.89 13.85
N GLU A 65 5.59 -17.22 13.86
CA GLU A 65 4.35 -18.00 13.88
C GLU A 65 3.49 -17.60 15.09
N GLY A 66 2.24 -17.19 14.83
CA GLY A 66 1.32 -16.71 15.88
C GLY A 66 1.62 -15.31 16.44
N GLN A 67 2.68 -14.61 16.00
CA GLN A 67 3.03 -13.26 16.47
C GLN A 67 2.32 -12.11 15.71
N GLY A 68 1.39 -12.42 14.79
CA GLY A 68 0.74 -11.44 13.89
C GLY A 68 0.02 -10.26 14.57
N ARG A 69 -0.25 -10.36 15.88
CA ARG A 69 -0.86 -9.28 16.69
C ARG A 69 0.14 -8.23 17.21
N SER A 70 1.43 -8.43 17.02
CA SER A 70 2.47 -7.48 17.45
C SER A 70 3.11 -6.80 16.24
N GLU A 71 2.42 -5.81 15.66
CA GLU A 71 2.80 -5.11 14.43
C GLU A 71 4.29 -4.69 14.41
N SER A 72 4.76 -4.09 15.51
CA SER A 72 6.16 -3.65 15.65
C SER A 72 7.17 -4.80 15.66
N ILE A 73 6.83 -5.94 16.26
CA ILE A 73 7.69 -7.13 16.29
C ILE A 73 7.76 -7.76 14.89
N VAL A 74 6.60 -7.89 14.22
CA VAL A 74 6.53 -8.41 12.85
C VAL A 74 7.41 -7.57 11.93
N LEU A 75 7.21 -6.25 11.88
CA LEU A 75 8.00 -5.37 11.00
C LEU A 75 9.51 -5.43 11.28
N ASN A 76 9.94 -5.39 12.55
CA ASN A 76 11.36 -5.44 12.90
C ASN A 76 12.02 -6.79 12.55
N LYS A 77 11.33 -7.92 12.81
CA LYS A 77 11.82 -9.24 12.39
C LYS A 77 11.84 -9.38 10.87
N THR A 78 10.80 -8.94 10.15
CA THR A 78 10.78 -8.95 8.68
C THR A 78 11.96 -8.16 8.09
N VAL A 79 12.24 -6.94 8.56
CA VAL A 79 13.40 -6.15 8.11
C VAL A 79 14.73 -6.86 8.41
N SER A 80 14.85 -7.48 9.58
CA SER A 80 16.06 -8.22 9.97
C SER A 80 16.28 -9.45 9.08
N TYR A 81 15.20 -10.19 8.79
CA TYR A 81 15.23 -11.35 7.90
C TYR A 81 15.57 -10.96 6.45
N MET A 82 14.96 -9.90 5.90
CA MET A 82 15.33 -9.39 4.57
C MET A 82 16.83 -9.05 4.47
N ARG A 83 17.39 -8.40 5.50
CA ARG A 83 18.83 -8.10 5.57
C ARG A 83 19.69 -9.36 5.65
N GLN A 84 19.23 -10.43 6.30
CA GLN A 84 19.91 -11.73 6.31
C GLN A 84 19.87 -12.38 4.93
N GLN A 85 18.70 -12.45 4.29
CA GLN A 85 18.52 -13.04 2.96
C GLN A 85 19.35 -12.33 1.88
N LEU A 86 19.54 -11.02 1.98
CA LEU A 86 20.44 -10.28 1.08
C LEU A 86 21.91 -10.69 1.26
N ARG A 87 22.40 -10.79 2.51
CA ARG A 87 23.79 -11.26 2.77
C ARG A 87 24.00 -12.71 2.37
N GLU A 88 23.02 -13.57 2.62
CA GLU A 88 23.05 -14.98 2.22
C GLU A 88 23.11 -15.11 0.69
N ARG A 89 22.34 -14.29 -0.04
CA ARG A 89 22.44 -14.17 -1.50
C ARG A 89 23.83 -13.73 -1.96
N GLU A 90 24.42 -12.70 -1.34
CA GLU A 90 25.77 -12.22 -1.66
C GLU A 90 26.82 -13.34 -1.46
N GLN A 91 26.76 -14.05 -0.35
CA GLN A 91 27.65 -15.20 -0.06
C GLN A 91 27.48 -16.35 -1.05
N LEU A 92 26.24 -16.65 -1.46
CA LEU A 92 25.96 -17.69 -2.46
C LEU A 92 26.46 -17.27 -3.86
N ILE A 93 26.35 -16.00 -4.24
CA ILE A 93 26.90 -15.47 -5.50
C ILE A 93 28.43 -15.62 -5.49
N GLU A 94 29.10 -15.13 -4.46
CA GLU A 94 30.55 -15.26 -4.31
C GLU A 94 30.98 -16.73 -4.36
N ARG A 95 30.22 -17.62 -3.71
CA ARG A 95 30.51 -19.06 -3.72
C ARG A 95 30.35 -19.71 -5.09
N ILE A 96 29.39 -19.28 -5.89
CA ILE A 96 29.21 -19.73 -7.28
C ILE A 96 30.39 -19.27 -8.14
N GLU A 97 30.81 -18.01 -8.00
CA GLU A 97 31.93 -17.44 -8.75
C GLU A 97 33.28 -18.10 -8.39
N GLN A 98 33.53 -18.37 -7.10
CA GLN A 98 34.69 -19.15 -6.63
C GLN A 98 34.77 -20.57 -7.24
N LEU A 99 33.61 -21.16 -7.59
CA LEU A 99 33.52 -22.48 -8.22
C LEU A 99 33.53 -22.41 -9.76
N GLY A 100 33.75 -21.22 -10.33
CA GLY A 100 33.79 -20.98 -11.78
C GLY A 100 32.42 -20.89 -12.46
N GLY A 101 31.33 -20.81 -11.69
CA GLY A 101 29.98 -20.58 -12.20
C GLY A 101 29.66 -19.09 -12.38
N ASN A 102 28.63 -18.78 -13.17
CA ASN A 102 28.12 -17.42 -13.34
C ASN A 102 26.74 -17.29 -12.69
N ALA A 103 26.65 -16.55 -11.57
CA ALA A 103 25.40 -16.38 -10.83
C ALA A 103 24.32 -15.55 -11.59
N ASN A 104 24.70 -14.84 -12.66
CA ASN A 104 23.81 -13.96 -13.41
C ASN A 104 22.97 -14.69 -14.48
N ASP A 105 23.30 -15.94 -14.82
CA ASP A 105 22.51 -16.72 -15.80
C ASP A 105 21.15 -17.21 -15.25
N GLY A 106 21.00 -17.30 -13.92
CA GLY A 106 19.75 -17.73 -13.28
C GLY A 106 18.64 -16.67 -13.21
N PHE A 107 18.95 -15.39 -13.45
CA PHE A 107 18.03 -14.27 -13.28
C PHE A 107 17.48 -13.68 -14.60
N LYS A 108 17.86 -14.25 -15.76
CA LYS A 108 17.30 -13.89 -17.06
C LYS A 108 15.94 -14.58 -17.28
N LYS A 109 14.86 -13.87 -17.00
CA LYS A 109 13.49 -14.17 -17.44
C LYS A 109 12.82 -12.91 -17.98
#